data_AF-A0A431K7L1-F1
#
_entry.id   AF-A0A431K7L1-F1
#
_cell.length_a   1.000
_cell.length_b   1.000
_cell.length_c   1.000
_cell.angle_alpha   90.00
_cell.angle_beta   90.00
_cell.angle_gamma   90.00
#
_symmetry.space_group_name_H-M   'P 1'
#
loop_
_entity.id
_entity.type
_entity.pdbx_description
1 polymer ?
#
loop_
_entity_poly.entity_id
_entity_poly.type
_entity_poly.pdbx_seq_one_letter_code
_entity_poly.pdbx_strand_id
1 'polypeptide(L)'
;MRSRFLAFAFHLGNSMVLALIAITLVYLVWYPNPIAAAVGVGDVFLMMLGIDVVLGPVMTFIVYKQGKKTLVLDLTVIVLIQLAAFGYGLHAITAARPAWLVYSGSRFDLVQANDLVFRYSDQTSSEFRSVPWWGPKWVAARLPGDVKKRNELMMSAFGGREDLPQRPDLYVPLEREIDAMAAKAQPISKLAALNTPESVQKILAKWPRADTFMPLITKGRPLTVLLKKGQAQPIAIVDLKAF
;
A
#
# COMPACT_ATOMS: atom_id res chain seq x y z
N MET A 1 36.58 10.67 24.13
CA MET A 1 35.19 10.21 24.37
C MET A 1 34.15 11.25 23.93
N ARG A 2 34.21 12.51 24.38
CA ARG A 2 33.24 13.57 24.00
C ARG A 2 33.03 13.73 22.49
N SER A 3 34.10 13.80 21.69
CA SER A 3 33.99 13.99 20.23
C SER A 3 33.34 12.82 19.49
N ARG A 4 33.54 11.59 19.96
CA ARG A 4 32.85 10.39 19.44
C ARG A 4 31.35 10.45 19.69
N PHE A 5 30.97 10.85 20.90
CA PHE A 5 29.57 10.97 21.27
C PHE A 5 28.85 12.09 20.50
N LEU A 6 29.52 13.22 20.27
CA LEU A 6 28.97 14.30 19.44
C LEU A 6 28.75 13.85 17.99
N ALA A 7 29.71 13.13 17.41
CA ALA A 7 29.56 12.57 16.06
C ALA A 7 28.43 11.54 15.98
N PHE A 8 28.33 10.66 16.98
CA PHE A 8 27.22 9.72 17.13
C PHE A 8 25.87 10.43 17.21
N ALA A 9 25.73 11.40 18.11
CA ALA A 9 24.48 12.12 18.33
C ALA A 9 24.05 12.92 17.09
N PHE A 10 25.01 13.53 16.40
CA PHE A 10 24.76 14.21 15.13
C PHE A 10 24.27 13.23 14.07
N HIS A 11 24.94 12.09 13.89
CA HIS A 11 24.50 11.09 12.93
C HIS A 11 23.12 10.55 13.29
N LEU A 12 22.91 10.12 14.54
CA LEU A 12 21.61 9.64 15.02
C LEU A 12 20.49 10.65 14.76
N GLY A 13 20.72 11.93 15.05
CA GLY A 13 19.74 12.99 14.78
C GLY A 13 19.36 13.07 13.30
N ASN A 14 20.33 13.00 12.39
CA ASN A 14 20.07 12.99 10.95
C ASN A 14 19.33 11.71 10.50
N SER A 15 19.73 10.54 11.00
CA SER A 15 19.01 9.28 10.74
C SER A 15 17.56 9.33 11.21
N MET A 16 17.30 9.93 12.38
CA MET A 16 15.95 10.09 12.92
C MET A 16 15.09 11.04 12.07
N VAL A 17 15.66 12.14 11.59
CA VAL A 17 14.95 13.06 10.68
C VAL A 17 14.58 12.34 9.37
N LEU A 18 15.53 11.60 8.78
CA LEU A 18 15.29 10.83 7.56
C LEU A 18 14.22 9.76 7.78
N ALA A 19 14.28 9.04 8.90
CA ALA A 19 13.29 8.04 9.27
C ALA A 19 11.89 8.66 9.45
N LEU A 20 11.77 9.83 10.08
CA LEU A 20 10.49 10.51 10.27
C LEU A 20 9.87 10.95 8.93
N ILE A 21 10.68 11.47 8.00
CA ILE A 21 10.23 11.81 6.64
C ILE A 21 9.72 10.55 5.94
N ALA A 22 10.47 9.45 6.01
CA ALA A 22 10.09 8.18 5.42
C ALA A 22 8.78 7.64 6.01
N ILE A 23 8.63 7.64 7.33
CA ILE A 23 7.42 7.18 8.04
C ILE A 23 6.21 7.97 7.57
N THR A 24 6.34 9.30 7.52
CA THR A 24 5.27 10.20 7.09
C THR A 24 4.85 9.91 5.66
N LEU A 25 5.82 9.78 4.74
CA LEU A 25 5.56 9.48 3.34
C LEU A 25 4.89 8.11 3.15
N VAL A 26 5.45 7.06 3.78
CA VAL A 26 4.96 5.69 3.63
C VAL A 26 3.55 5.55 4.21
N TYR A 27 3.29 6.00 5.43
CA TYR A 27 2.01 5.73 6.10
C TYR A 27 0.90 6.75 5.82
N LEU A 28 1.23 7.98 5.37
CA LEU A 28 0.19 8.96 5.02
C LEU A 28 -0.13 8.98 3.52
N VAL A 29 0.84 8.65 2.66
CA VAL A 29 0.67 8.78 1.21
C VAL A 29 0.53 7.41 0.56
N TRP A 30 1.50 6.52 0.72
CA TRP A 30 1.54 5.28 -0.07
C TRP A 30 0.71 4.14 0.55
N TYR A 31 0.75 3.99 1.86
CA TYR A 31 0.11 2.91 2.62
C TYR A 31 -0.73 3.47 3.77
N PRO A 32 -1.84 4.17 3.49
CA PRO A 32 -2.72 4.66 4.54
C PRO A 32 -3.28 3.50 5.36
N ASN A 33 -3.32 3.64 6.69
CA ASN A 33 -4.00 2.64 7.54
C ASN A 33 -5.50 2.57 7.20
N PRO A 34 -6.10 1.36 7.16
CA PRO A 34 -5.56 0.07 7.60
C PRO A 34 -4.81 -0.74 6.52
N ILE A 35 -4.58 -0.19 5.33
CA ILE A 35 -3.95 -0.91 4.21
C ILE A 35 -2.54 -1.36 4.56
N ALA A 36 -1.72 -0.51 5.21
CA ALA A 36 -0.36 -0.87 5.61
C ALA A 36 -0.31 -2.17 6.44
N ALA A 37 -1.19 -2.27 7.44
CA ALA A 37 -1.31 -3.43 8.31
C ALA A 37 -1.86 -4.66 7.55
N ALA A 38 -2.73 -4.46 6.55
CA ALA A 38 -3.30 -5.55 5.78
C ALA A 38 -2.31 -6.18 4.79
N VAL A 39 -1.41 -5.38 4.22
CA VAL A 39 -0.38 -5.86 3.27
C VAL A 39 0.94 -6.23 3.95
N GLY A 40 1.11 -5.94 5.23
CA GLY A 40 2.30 -6.32 6.00
C GLY A 40 3.57 -5.52 5.68
N VAL A 41 3.45 -4.29 5.15
CA VAL A 41 4.63 -3.46 4.80
C VAL A 41 5.44 -3.04 6.03
N GLY A 42 4.80 -3.00 7.21
CA GLY A 42 5.36 -2.45 8.43
C GLY A 42 6.64 -3.14 8.91
N ASP A 43 6.70 -4.47 8.89
CA ASP A 43 7.83 -5.23 9.43
C ASP A 43 9.12 -4.98 8.61
N VAL A 44 9.00 -5.06 7.28
CA VAL A 44 10.11 -4.80 6.35
C VAL A 44 10.57 -3.34 6.45
N PHE A 45 9.61 -2.42 6.56
CA PHE A 45 9.91 -1.00 6.68
C PHE A 45 10.59 -0.65 8.01
N LEU A 46 10.12 -1.19 9.14
CA LEU A 46 10.73 -0.98 10.46
C LEU A 46 12.13 -1.58 10.53
N MET A 47 12.37 -2.75 9.93
CA MET A 47 13.70 -3.34 9.84
C MET A 47 14.66 -2.41 9.08
N MET A 48 14.24 -1.87 7.92
CA MET A 48 15.02 -0.91 7.15
C MET A 48 15.38 0.33 7.99
N LEU A 49 14.40 0.95 8.65
CA LEU A 49 14.64 2.11 9.50
C LEU A 49 15.56 1.79 10.69
N GLY A 50 15.43 0.59 11.27
CA GLY A 50 16.27 0.14 12.36
C GLY A 50 17.75 0.07 11.97
N ILE A 51 18.05 -0.36 10.74
CA ILE A 51 19.43 -0.37 10.22
C ILE A 51 19.99 1.06 10.20
N ASP A 52 19.25 2.04 9.69
CA ASP A 52 19.76 3.41 9.54
C ASP A 52 19.83 4.19 10.86
N VAL A 53 18.87 3.97 11.76
CA VAL A 53 18.82 4.66 13.06
C VAL A 53 19.78 4.04 14.07
N VAL A 54 20.14 2.76 13.94
CA VAL A 54 21.00 2.06 14.90
C VAL A 54 22.40 1.82 14.33
N LEU A 55 22.51 1.07 13.23
CA LEU A 55 23.80 0.56 12.76
C LEU A 55 24.73 1.68 12.32
N GLY A 56 24.23 2.65 11.54
CA GLY A 56 25.00 3.79 11.06
C GLY A 56 25.62 4.65 12.18
N PRO A 57 24.80 5.15 13.14
CA PRO A 57 25.29 5.87 14.29
C PRO A 57 26.27 5.06 15.14
N VAL A 58 25.98 3.78 15.42
CA VAL A 58 26.88 2.91 16.20
C VAL A 58 28.23 2.74 15.49
N MET A 59 28.23 2.50 14.17
CA MET A 59 29.46 2.40 13.37
C MET A 59 30.24 3.72 13.41
N THR A 60 29.54 4.85 13.33
CA THR A 60 30.14 6.18 13.47
C THR A 60 30.81 6.34 14.84
N PHE A 61 30.14 5.95 15.92
CA PHE A 61 30.70 6.01 17.27
C PHE A 61 31.98 5.18 17.41
N ILE A 62 31.98 3.95 16.88
CA ILE A 62 33.10 3.00 16.94
C ILE A 62 34.31 3.54 16.16
N VAL A 63 34.09 3.98 14.92
CA VAL A 63 35.16 4.34 13.99
C VAL A 63 35.72 5.74 14.27
N TYR A 64 34.92 6.63 14.88
CA TYR A 64 35.33 8.01 15.11
C TYR A 64 36.56 8.10 16.01
N LYS A 65 37.64 8.67 15.49
CA LYS A 65 38.87 8.94 16.25
C LYS A 65 39.47 10.25 15.76
N GLN A 66 39.50 11.26 16.63
CA GLN A 66 40.10 12.56 16.32
C GLN A 66 41.57 12.39 15.90
N GLY A 67 41.97 13.08 14.82
CA GLY A 67 43.31 12.97 14.23
C GLY A 67 43.55 11.74 13.35
N LYS A 68 42.56 10.83 13.19
CA LYS A 68 42.67 9.72 12.24
C LYS A 68 42.62 10.25 10.80
N LYS A 69 43.68 10.03 10.03
CA LYS A 69 43.81 10.53 8.64
C LYS A 69 42.69 10.04 7.73
N THR A 70 42.22 8.81 7.93
CA THR A 70 41.14 8.21 7.14
C THR A 70 39.74 8.52 7.66
N LEU A 71 39.59 9.31 8.74
CA LEU A 71 38.30 9.51 9.40
C LEU A 71 37.21 9.99 8.43
N VAL A 72 37.56 10.95 7.56
CA VAL A 72 36.64 11.49 6.56
C VAL A 72 36.18 10.39 5.60
N LEU A 73 37.11 9.58 5.09
CA LEU A 73 36.80 8.46 4.21
C LEU A 73 35.91 7.44 4.92
N ASP A 74 36.25 7.08 6.16
CA ASP A 74 35.50 6.07 6.92
C ASP A 74 34.04 6.51 7.13
N LEU A 75 33.83 7.75 7.58
CA LEU A 75 32.50 8.31 7.78
C LEU A 75 31.72 8.44 6.47
N THR A 76 32.41 8.83 5.38
CA THR A 76 31.81 8.92 4.05
C THR A 76 31.30 7.56 3.59
N VAL A 77 32.11 6.51 3.73
CA VAL A 77 31.72 5.14 3.36
C VAL A 77 30.53 4.67 4.19
N ILE A 78 30.51 4.92 5.51
CA ILE A 78 29.38 4.58 6.37
C ILE A 78 28.10 5.26 5.87
N VAL A 79 28.14 6.57 5.63
CA VAL A 79 26.97 7.33 5.16
C VAL A 79 26.52 6.87 3.77
N LEU A 80 27.43 6.60 2.84
CA LEU A 80 27.09 6.13 1.49
C LEU A 80 26.40 4.76 1.51
N ILE A 81 26.93 3.82 2.29
CA ILE A 81 26.32 2.48 2.44
C ILE A 81 24.92 2.62 3.05
N GLN A 82 24.77 3.47 4.06
CA GLN A 82 23.49 3.70 4.72
C GLN A 82 22.46 4.34 3.77
N LEU A 83 22.84 5.38 3.03
CA LEU A 83 21.97 5.99 2.03
C LEU A 83 21.59 5.01 0.91
N ALA A 84 22.51 4.14 0.49
CA ALA A 84 22.22 3.10 -0.48
C ALA A 84 21.23 2.05 0.06
N ALA A 85 21.40 1.61 1.31
CA ALA A 85 20.49 0.68 1.97
C ALA A 85 19.09 1.28 2.15
N PHE A 86 19.01 2.51 2.67
CA PHE A 86 17.76 3.27 2.78
C PHE A 86 17.08 3.45 1.43
N GLY A 87 17.84 3.89 0.41
CA GLY A 87 17.33 4.12 -0.94
C GLY A 87 16.79 2.84 -1.59
N TYR A 88 17.49 1.71 -1.42
CA TYR A 88 17.02 0.42 -1.91
C TYR A 88 15.73 -0.02 -1.22
N GLY A 89 15.66 0.05 0.10
CA GLY A 89 14.46 -0.34 0.85
C GLY A 89 13.27 0.58 0.53
N LEU A 90 13.50 1.89 0.41
CA LEU A 90 12.47 2.84 -0.01
C LEU A 90 12.00 2.56 -1.44
N HIS A 91 12.91 2.24 -2.36
CA HIS A 91 12.57 1.84 -3.72
C HIS A 91 11.66 0.59 -3.74
N ALA A 92 12.03 -0.45 -2.99
CA ALA A 92 11.21 -1.67 -2.90
C ALA A 92 9.79 -1.38 -2.39
N ILE A 93 9.65 -0.51 -1.38
CA ILE A 93 8.35 -0.06 -0.86
C ILE A 93 7.58 0.74 -1.93
N THR A 94 8.24 1.65 -2.66
CA THR A 94 7.56 2.43 -3.71
C THR A 94 7.07 1.59 -4.88
N ALA A 95 7.81 0.53 -5.24
CA ALA A 95 7.47 -0.36 -6.33
C ALA A 95 6.25 -1.23 -5.99
N ALA A 96 6.12 -1.66 -4.74
CA ALA A 96 4.99 -2.46 -4.26
C ALA A 96 3.83 -1.61 -3.66
N ARG A 97 3.82 -0.29 -3.89
CA ARG A 97 2.80 0.57 -3.29
C ARG A 97 1.40 0.26 -3.81
N PRO A 98 0.36 0.34 -2.95
CA PRO A 98 -1.03 0.36 -3.36
C PRO A 98 -1.28 1.40 -4.45
N ALA A 99 -1.80 0.96 -5.60
CA ALA A 99 -2.07 1.83 -6.74
C ALA A 99 -3.58 1.98 -6.98
N TRP A 100 -4.29 0.86 -7.00
CA TRP A 100 -5.71 0.84 -7.33
C TRP A 100 -6.52 -0.02 -6.37
N LEU A 101 -7.73 0.43 -6.08
CA LEU A 101 -8.80 -0.30 -5.39
C LEU A 101 -9.84 -0.65 -6.46
N VAL A 102 -9.71 -1.84 -7.03
CA VAL A 102 -10.41 -2.22 -8.26
C VAL A 102 -11.66 -3.01 -7.91
N TYR A 103 -12.83 -2.50 -8.27
CA TYR A 103 -14.05 -3.30 -8.26
C TYR A 103 -14.03 -4.30 -9.42
N SER A 104 -14.02 -5.60 -9.09
CA SER A 104 -13.92 -6.72 -10.04
C SER A 104 -15.20 -7.54 -10.09
N GLY A 105 -16.34 -6.88 -9.96
CA GLY A 105 -17.66 -7.47 -10.16
C GLY A 105 -18.32 -8.03 -8.90
N SER A 106 -17.62 -8.37 -7.81
CA SER A 106 -18.28 -8.75 -6.53
C SER A 106 -17.55 -8.30 -5.28
N ARG A 107 -16.36 -7.75 -5.44
CA ARG A 107 -15.47 -7.29 -4.38
C ARG A 107 -14.53 -6.23 -4.92
N PHE A 108 -13.78 -5.62 -4.01
CA PHE A 108 -12.63 -4.83 -4.37
C PHE A 108 -11.35 -5.66 -4.24
N ASP A 109 -10.40 -5.45 -5.14
CA ASP A 109 -9.05 -5.96 -5.04
C ASP A 109 -8.07 -4.79 -4.91
N LEU A 110 -7.17 -4.86 -3.94
CA LEU A 110 -6.06 -3.93 -3.79
C LEU A 110 -4.94 -4.36 -4.74
N VAL A 111 -4.68 -3.54 -5.76
CA VAL A 111 -3.66 -3.82 -6.78
C VAL A 111 -2.45 -2.93 -6.52
N GLN A 112 -1.28 -3.55 -6.39
CA GLN A 112 -0.02 -2.85 -6.21
C GLN A 112 0.55 -2.41 -7.57
N ALA A 113 1.38 -1.36 -7.57
CA ALA A 113 1.95 -0.79 -8.78
C ALA A 113 2.75 -1.80 -9.63
N ASN A 114 3.49 -2.69 -8.98
CA ASN A 114 4.28 -3.75 -9.63
C ASN A 114 3.45 -4.94 -10.14
N ASP A 115 2.16 -5.03 -9.80
CA ASP A 115 1.27 -6.10 -10.30
C ASP A 115 0.52 -5.70 -11.58
N LEU A 116 0.59 -4.44 -12.00
CA LEU A 116 -0.16 -3.92 -13.14
C LEU A 116 0.45 -4.37 -14.47
N VAL A 117 -0.41 -4.85 -15.38
CA VAL A 117 0.00 -5.39 -16.68
C VAL A 117 -0.31 -4.39 -17.79
N PHE A 118 0.72 -3.67 -18.23
CA PHE A 118 0.63 -2.65 -19.29
C PHE A 118 0.86 -3.19 -20.71
N ARG A 119 0.80 -4.51 -20.93
CA ARG A 119 0.98 -5.14 -22.25
C ARG A 119 0.00 -4.60 -23.31
N TYR A 120 -1.17 -4.11 -22.88
CA TYR A 120 -2.24 -3.60 -23.74
C TYR A 120 -2.38 -2.08 -23.64
N SER A 121 -1.29 -1.37 -23.36
CA SER A 121 -1.26 0.09 -23.13
C SER A 121 -1.93 0.90 -24.26
N ASP A 122 -1.86 0.44 -25.50
CA ASP A 122 -2.53 1.05 -26.66
C ASP A 122 -4.06 1.07 -26.52
N GLN A 123 -4.63 0.06 -25.86
CA GLN A 123 -6.07 -0.08 -25.59
C GLN A 123 -6.48 0.59 -24.27
N THR A 124 -5.52 0.93 -23.41
CA THR A 124 -5.78 1.58 -22.11
C THR A 124 -6.15 3.05 -22.31
N SER A 125 -7.26 3.49 -21.71
CA SER A 125 -7.63 4.90 -21.63
C SER A 125 -6.51 5.72 -20.98
N SER A 126 -6.25 6.93 -21.47
CA SER A 126 -5.17 7.79 -20.98
C SER A 126 -5.18 8.00 -19.46
N GLU A 127 -6.38 8.05 -18.85
CA GLU A 127 -6.56 8.18 -17.40
C GLU A 127 -6.02 6.99 -16.57
N PHE A 128 -5.93 5.80 -17.16
CA PHE A 128 -5.46 4.57 -16.49
C PHE A 128 -4.06 4.13 -16.94
N ARG A 129 -3.43 4.85 -17.89
CA ARG A 129 -2.06 4.56 -18.34
C ARG A 129 -1.01 4.89 -17.29
N SER A 130 -1.29 5.84 -16.40
CA SER A 130 -0.38 6.24 -15.33
C SER A 130 -0.78 5.62 -14.00
N VAL A 131 0.19 5.06 -13.28
CA VAL A 131 -0.02 4.52 -11.94
C VAL A 131 -0.12 5.67 -10.92
N PRO A 132 -1.15 5.72 -10.06
CA PRO A 132 -1.27 6.74 -9.02
C PRO A 132 -0.04 6.77 -8.11
N TRP A 133 0.46 7.97 -7.81
CA TRP A 133 1.62 8.17 -6.94
C TRP A 133 1.23 8.58 -5.52
N TRP A 134 0.14 9.33 -5.39
CA TRP A 134 -0.30 9.96 -4.14
C TRP A 134 -1.33 9.11 -3.38
N GLY A 135 -1.14 7.80 -3.38
CA GLY A 135 -2.01 6.83 -2.75
C GLY A 135 -2.98 6.12 -3.71
N PRO A 136 -3.70 5.10 -3.21
CA PRO A 136 -4.55 4.27 -4.03
C PRO A 136 -5.79 5.02 -4.51
N LYS A 137 -6.16 4.82 -5.78
CA LYS A 137 -7.40 5.36 -6.36
C LYS A 137 -8.43 4.27 -6.61
N TRP A 138 -9.69 4.65 -6.61
CA TRP A 138 -10.81 3.74 -6.89
C TRP A 138 -11.08 3.65 -8.38
N VAL A 139 -11.37 2.44 -8.86
CA VAL A 139 -11.70 2.16 -10.25
C VAL A 139 -12.52 0.88 -10.33
N ALA A 140 -13.19 0.63 -11.45
CA ALA A 140 -13.79 -0.67 -11.72
C ALA A 140 -13.13 -1.33 -12.93
N ALA A 141 -13.16 -2.66 -13.00
CA ALA A 141 -12.70 -3.41 -14.15
C ALA A 141 -13.88 -4.22 -14.73
N ARG A 142 -14.04 -4.17 -16.06
CA ARG A 142 -15.10 -4.90 -16.78
C ARG A 142 -14.53 -6.07 -17.55
N LEU A 143 -15.23 -7.20 -17.51
CA LEU A 143 -14.90 -8.32 -18.39
C LEU A 143 -15.03 -7.89 -19.86
N PRO A 144 -14.14 -8.39 -20.74
CA PRO A 144 -14.27 -8.18 -22.17
C PRO A 144 -15.63 -8.68 -22.70
N GLY A 145 -16.26 -7.86 -23.56
CA GLY A 145 -17.49 -8.26 -24.26
C GLY A 145 -17.24 -9.45 -25.20
N ASP A 146 -16.08 -9.48 -25.85
CA ASP A 146 -15.65 -10.57 -26.72
C ASP A 146 -15.38 -11.87 -25.94
N VAL A 147 -16.01 -12.97 -26.39
CA VAL A 147 -15.95 -14.27 -25.71
C VAL A 147 -14.53 -14.84 -25.72
N LYS A 148 -13.78 -14.66 -26.81
CA LYS A 148 -12.41 -15.17 -26.93
C LYS A 148 -11.49 -14.46 -25.94
N LYS A 149 -11.50 -13.13 -25.90
CA LYS A 149 -10.73 -12.32 -24.92
C LYS A 149 -11.09 -12.66 -23.48
N ARG A 150 -12.37 -12.93 -23.21
CA ARG A 150 -12.84 -13.33 -21.87
C ARG A 150 -12.29 -14.70 -21.47
N ASN A 151 -12.32 -15.67 -22.37
CA ASN A 151 -11.76 -17.00 -22.13
C ASN A 151 -10.23 -16.95 -21.95
N GLU A 152 -9.54 -16.12 -22.74
CA GLU A 152 -8.10 -15.87 -22.57
C GLU A 152 -7.77 -15.30 -21.19
N LEU A 153 -8.54 -14.31 -20.72
CA LEU A 153 -8.39 -13.74 -19.39
C LEU A 153 -8.64 -14.78 -18.28
N MET A 154 -9.70 -15.60 -18.40
CA MET A 154 -9.98 -16.67 -17.45
C MET A 154 -8.84 -17.70 -17.41
N MET A 155 -8.37 -18.17 -18.56
CA MET A 155 -7.25 -19.12 -18.64
C MET A 155 -5.95 -18.52 -18.07
N SER A 156 -5.72 -17.23 -18.27
CA SER A 156 -4.61 -16.50 -17.66
C SER A 156 -4.70 -16.50 -16.13
N ALA A 157 -5.86 -16.13 -15.57
CA ALA A 157 -6.10 -16.13 -14.14
C ALA A 157 -5.95 -17.53 -13.52
N PHE A 158 -6.49 -18.58 -14.17
CA PHE A 158 -6.31 -19.97 -13.75
C PHE A 158 -4.84 -20.41 -13.77
N GLY A 159 -4.06 -19.92 -14.72
CA GLY A 159 -2.62 -20.16 -14.80
C GLY A 159 -1.77 -19.33 -13.82
N GLY A 160 -2.40 -18.57 -12.91
CA GLY A 160 -1.70 -17.69 -11.95
C GLY A 160 -1.00 -16.49 -12.58
N ARG A 161 -1.40 -16.11 -13.81
CA ARG A 161 -0.89 -14.94 -14.52
C ARG A 161 -1.81 -13.74 -14.29
N GLU A 162 -2.03 -12.90 -15.30
CA GLU A 162 -2.88 -11.73 -15.19
C GLU A 162 -4.36 -12.08 -14.96
N ASP A 163 -4.94 -11.46 -13.93
CA ASP A 163 -6.39 -11.47 -13.66
C ASP A 163 -7.01 -10.09 -13.98
N LEU A 164 -8.33 -10.01 -14.05
CA LEU A 164 -9.12 -8.81 -14.32
C LEU A 164 -8.65 -7.56 -13.55
N PRO A 165 -8.42 -7.60 -12.22
CA PRO A 165 -8.02 -6.39 -11.49
C PRO A 165 -6.64 -5.87 -11.88
N GLN A 166 -5.75 -6.67 -12.47
CA GLN A 166 -4.39 -6.27 -12.85
C GLN A 166 -4.30 -5.64 -14.25
N ARG A 167 -5.45 -5.43 -14.91
CA ARG A 167 -5.55 -5.05 -16.33
C ARG A 167 -6.10 -3.63 -16.51
N PRO A 168 -5.24 -2.58 -16.52
CA PRO A 168 -5.66 -1.21 -16.77
C PRO A 168 -6.42 -0.98 -18.08
N ASP A 169 -6.18 -1.81 -19.10
CA ASP A 169 -6.94 -1.78 -20.36
C ASP A 169 -8.43 -2.14 -20.20
N LEU A 170 -8.79 -2.78 -19.10
CA LEU A 170 -10.17 -3.15 -18.76
C LEU A 170 -10.79 -2.22 -17.72
N TYR A 171 -10.07 -1.18 -17.29
CA TYR A 171 -10.54 -0.24 -16.29
C TYR A 171 -11.58 0.73 -16.87
N VAL A 172 -12.54 1.07 -16.03
CA VAL A 172 -13.54 2.10 -16.26
C VAL A 172 -13.72 2.92 -14.98
N PRO A 173 -14.18 4.19 -15.08
CA PRO A 173 -14.52 4.98 -13.90
C PRO A 173 -15.47 4.22 -12.99
N LEU A 174 -15.22 4.24 -11.67
CA LEU A 174 -16.00 3.50 -10.68
C LEU A 174 -17.50 3.83 -10.76
N GLU A 175 -17.80 5.08 -11.10
CA GLU A 175 -19.14 5.64 -11.26
C GLU A 175 -19.99 4.84 -12.25
N ARG A 176 -19.36 4.17 -13.23
CA ARG A 176 -20.05 3.35 -14.23
C ARG A 176 -20.52 2.00 -13.69
N GLU A 177 -20.08 1.59 -12.50
CA GLU A 177 -20.40 0.30 -11.87
C GLU A 177 -21.18 0.43 -10.56
N ILE A 178 -21.63 1.64 -10.21
CA ILE A 178 -22.32 1.91 -8.94
C ILE A 178 -23.56 1.04 -8.74
N ASP A 179 -24.40 0.87 -9.77
CA ASP A 179 -25.61 0.05 -9.68
C ASP A 179 -25.27 -1.44 -9.48
N ALA A 180 -24.24 -1.94 -10.18
CA ALA A 180 -23.78 -3.31 -10.04
C ALA A 180 -23.17 -3.56 -8.65
N MET A 181 -22.44 -2.58 -8.11
CA MET A 181 -21.92 -2.62 -6.74
C MET A 181 -23.07 -2.62 -5.74
N ALA A 182 -24.06 -1.75 -5.90
CA ALA A 182 -25.23 -1.66 -5.01
C ALA A 182 -25.99 -2.99 -4.95
N ALA A 183 -26.18 -3.66 -6.09
CA ALA A 183 -26.86 -4.95 -6.18
C ALA A 183 -26.11 -6.10 -5.47
N LYS A 184 -24.79 -5.98 -5.29
CA LYS A 184 -23.94 -7.03 -4.69
C LYS A 184 -23.40 -6.66 -3.31
N ALA A 185 -23.62 -5.43 -2.87
CA ALA A 185 -23.22 -4.96 -1.56
C ALA A 185 -23.95 -5.75 -0.47
N GLN A 186 -23.23 -6.06 0.59
CA GLN A 186 -23.76 -6.83 1.70
C GLN A 186 -24.35 -5.91 2.78
N PRO A 187 -25.45 -6.29 3.44
CA PRO A 187 -26.00 -5.51 4.55
C PRO A 187 -24.97 -5.39 5.69
N ILE A 188 -24.81 -4.18 6.26
CA ILE A 188 -23.83 -3.92 7.32
C ILE A 188 -24.03 -4.82 8.55
N SER A 189 -25.26 -5.27 8.79
CA SER A 189 -25.59 -6.19 9.89
C SER A 189 -24.82 -7.51 9.84
N LYS A 190 -24.40 -7.97 8.65
CA LYS A 190 -23.60 -9.20 8.54
C LYS A 190 -22.20 -9.06 9.15
N LEU A 191 -21.66 -7.85 9.28
CA LEU A 191 -20.34 -7.65 9.90
C LEU A 191 -20.32 -8.10 11.37
N ALA A 192 -21.45 -8.01 12.08
CA ALA A 192 -21.56 -8.45 13.46
C ALA A 192 -21.43 -9.97 13.63
N ALA A 193 -21.71 -10.76 12.58
CA ALA A 193 -21.52 -12.20 12.60
C ALA A 193 -20.06 -12.62 12.33
N LEU A 194 -19.27 -11.74 11.72
CA LEU A 194 -17.90 -12.01 11.28
C LEU A 194 -16.83 -11.41 12.22
N ASN A 195 -17.24 -10.49 13.10
CA ASN A 195 -16.36 -9.67 13.93
C ASN A 195 -16.91 -9.55 15.35
N THR A 196 -16.06 -9.12 16.30
CA THR A 196 -16.54 -8.91 17.66
C THR A 196 -17.48 -7.69 17.72
N PRO A 197 -18.56 -7.72 18.51
CA PRO A 197 -19.50 -6.59 18.61
C PRO A 197 -18.83 -5.25 18.95
N GLU A 198 -17.82 -5.27 19.81
CA GLU A 198 -17.07 -4.08 20.24
C GLU A 198 -16.30 -3.45 19.08
N SER A 199 -15.67 -4.27 18.24
CA SER A 199 -14.90 -3.80 17.07
C SER A 199 -15.81 -3.16 16.03
N VAL A 200 -16.95 -3.80 15.75
CA VAL A 200 -17.97 -3.30 14.81
C VAL A 200 -18.55 -1.99 15.32
N GLN A 201 -18.98 -1.93 16.58
CA GLN A 201 -19.56 -0.71 17.16
C GLN A 201 -18.56 0.45 17.13
N LYS A 202 -17.31 0.22 17.54
CA LYS A 202 -16.26 1.25 17.55
C LYS A 202 -15.97 1.80 16.16
N ILE A 203 -15.95 0.93 15.14
CA ILE A 203 -15.67 1.34 13.75
C ILE A 203 -16.88 2.05 13.14
N LEU A 204 -18.09 1.49 13.26
CA LEU A 204 -19.30 2.07 12.68
C LEU A 204 -19.69 3.39 13.34
N ALA A 205 -19.32 3.63 14.61
CA ALA A 205 -19.49 4.93 15.26
C ALA A 205 -18.74 6.07 14.53
N LYS A 206 -17.61 5.76 13.87
CA LYS A 206 -16.87 6.74 13.05
C LYS A 206 -17.50 6.96 11.67
N TRP A 207 -18.32 6.03 11.21
CA TRP A 207 -18.89 6.00 9.87
C TRP A 207 -20.41 5.80 9.89
N PRO A 208 -21.18 6.71 10.52
CA PRO A 208 -22.63 6.54 10.71
C PRO A 208 -23.44 6.54 9.40
N ARG A 209 -22.82 6.91 8.28
CA ARG A 209 -23.43 6.89 6.94
C ARG A 209 -23.27 5.55 6.20
N ALA A 210 -22.55 4.59 6.78
CA ALA A 210 -22.38 3.25 6.24
C ALA A 210 -23.62 2.39 6.51
N ASP A 211 -24.16 1.75 5.48
CA ASP A 211 -25.29 0.82 5.60
C ASP A 211 -25.07 -0.52 4.89
N THR A 212 -24.07 -0.57 4.03
CA THR A 212 -23.65 -1.75 3.29
C THR A 212 -22.13 -1.80 3.21
N PHE A 213 -21.59 -2.97 2.86
CA PHE A 213 -20.16 -3.17 2.69
C PHE A 213 -19.83 -4.12 1.55
N MET A 214 -18.58 -4.08 1.12
CA MET A 214 -18.00 -5.08 0.22
C MET A 214 -16.63 -5.54 0.72
N PRO A 215 -16.24 -6.80 0.44
CA PRO A 215 -14.89 -7.27 0.75
C PRO A 215 -13.83 -6.48 -0.04
N LEU A 216 -12.70 -6.20 0.61
CA LEU A 216 -11.46 -5.77 -0.02
C LEU A 216 -10.42 -6.88 0.13
N ILE A 217 -10.00 -7.45 -0.98
CA ILE A 217 -8.91 -8.43 -1.00
C ILE A 217 -7.58 -7.70 -1.06
N THR A 218 -6.64 -8.15 -0.25
CA THR A 218 -5.23 -7.71 -0.30
C THR A 218 -4.33 -8.94 -0.35
N LYS A 219 -3.04 -8.77 -0.64
CA LYS A 219 -2.08 -9.87 -0.62
C LYS A 219 -1.85 -10.49 0.76
N GLY A 220 -2.12 -9.76 1.85
CA GLY A 220 -1.98 -10.27 3.20
C GLY A 220 -3.30 -10.79 3.74
N ARG A 221 -4.12 -9.89 4.29
CA ARG A 221 -5.44 -10.23 4.86
C ARG A 221 -6.57 -9.40 4.26
N PRO A 222 -7.80 -9.94 4.20
CA PRO A 222 -8.93 -9.17 3.71
C PRO A 222 -9.29 -8.02 4.66
N LEU A 223 -9.83 -6.96 4.07
CA LEU A 223 -10.39 -5.80 4.73
C LEU A 223 -11.86 -5.62 4.28
N THR A 224 -12.52 -4.60 4.83
CA THR A 224 -13.88 -4.24 4.46
C THR A 224 -13.92 -2.83 3.87
N VAL A 225 -14.59 -2.66 2.72
CA VAL A 225 -14.99 -1.35 2.19
C VAL A 225 -16.39 -1.04 2.68
N LEU A 226 -16.53 0.05 3.44
CA LEU A 226 -17.83 0.59 3.82
C LEU A 226 -18.39 1.43 2.69
N LEU A 227 -19.67 1.23 2.38
CA LEU A 227 -20.37 1.95 1.34
C LEU A 227 -21.47 2.84 1.94
N LYS A 228 -21.69 3.99 1.28
CA LYS A 228 -22.71 4.96 1.67
C LYS A 228 -24.12 4.52 1.25
N LYS A 229 -25.06 4.81 2.14
CA LYS A 229 -26.50 4.62 1.93
C LYS A 229 -27.02 5.18 0.60
N GLY A 230 -27.69 4.31 -0.15
CA GLY A 230 -28.41 4.61 -1.40
C GLY A 230 -27.54 4.95 -2.62
N GLN A 231 -26.22 5.03 -2.48
CA GLN A 231 -25.30 5.42 -3.57
C GLN A 231 -24.20 4.40 -3.83
N ALA A 232 -24.04 3.37 -2.99
CA ALA A 232 -22.98 2.37 -3.06
C ALA A 232 -21.56 2.96 -3.24
N GLN A 233 -21.34 4.21 -2.84
CA GLN A 233 -20.04 4.87 -2.95
C GLN A 233 -19.14 4.45 -1.79
N PRO A 234 -17.88 4.06 -2.04
CA PRO A 234 -16.88 3.83 -1.01
C PRO A 234 -16.68 5.06 -0.13
N ILE A 235 -16.80 4.90 1.18
CA ILE A 235 -16.56 6.00 2.15
C ILE A 235 -15.40 5.72 3.10
N ALA A 236 -15.07 4.44 3.31
CA ALA A 236 -13.96 4.05 4.17
C ALA A 236 -13.49 2.64 3.85
N ILE A 237 -12.20 2.39 4.12
CA ILE A 237 -11.64 1.05 4.25
C ILE A 237 -11.41 0.83 5.74
N VAL A 238 -11.93 -0.26 6.28
CA VAL A 238 -11.88 -0.55 7.70
C VAL A 238 -11.33 -1.93 7.98
N ASP A 239 -10.74 -2.06 9.16
CA ASP A 239 -10.18 -3.30 9.69
C ASP A 239 -11.28 -4.17 10.31
N LEU A 240 -12.15 -4.68 9.45
CA LEU A 240 -13.17 -5.68 9.77
C LEU A 240 -13.07 -6.83 8.77
N LYS A 241 -13.29 -8.05 9.24
CA LYS A 241 -13.43 -9.24 8.40
C LYS A 241 -14.68 -9.13 7.54
N ALA A 242 -14.52 -9.42 6.25
CA ALA A 242 -15.58 -9.38 5.26
C ALA A 242 -16.14 -10.77 4.90
N PHE A 243 -15.47 -11.84 5.36
CA PHE A 243 -15.85 -13.25 5.28
C PHE A 243 -15.03 -14.06 6.29
#